data_AF-A0A0R2X9Q3-F1
#
_entry.id   AF-A0A0R2X9Q3-F1
#
_cell.length_a   1.000
_cell.length_b   1.000
_cell.length_c   1.000
_cell.angle_alpha   90.00
_cell.angle_beta   90.00
_cell.angle_gamma   90.00
#
_symmetry.space_group_name_H-M   'P 1'
#
loop_
_entity.id
_entity.type
_entity.pdbx_description
1 polymer ?
#
loop_
_entity_poly.entity_id
_entity_poly.type
_entity_poly.pdbx_seq_one_letter_code
_entity_poly.pdbx_strand_id
1 'polypeptide(L)'
;MPFSTEIFGRVGDSYRLIRNSLRILLGNLSGFDPKKDAVQERETLDQYILAKMAELVKTVREAYESYNFPAVYHALNRFCSVELSAFYVDACKDRIYCDSEGSPKRRSAQTTMFEILDGLVKLVAPVLAFTAEEAWQSMPGGKSTSVHLEKFPEAVMPAQWSDSEAARWEKLLAARGKVNEALEEQRKLKKIGKSLEAKVQIKGGGLAVEDANLLEEICLVSGVEVLGGSGGVEVTVFPANGKKCERCWKHSESVGQNKEHPNLCGRCAEVVLSGSSS
;
A
#
# COMPACT_ATOMS: atom_id res chain seq x y z
N MET A 1 -20.15 -28.70 11.50
CA MET A 1 -20.20 -27.29 11.05
C MET A 1 -21.62 -26.96 10.64
N PRO A 2 -22.17 -25.80 11.04
CA PRO A 2 -23.46 -25.34 10.52
C PRO A 2 -23.35 -25.06 9.00
N PHE A 3 -24.43 -25.32 8.27
CA PHE A 3 -24.50 -25.19 6.81
C PHE A 3 -25.71 -24.34 6.44
N SER A 4 -25.51 -23.23 5.73
CA SER A 4 -26.57 -22.35 5.23
C SER A 4 -26.11 -21.56 4.00
N THR A 5 -27.07 -21.06 3.22
CA THR A 5 -26.80 -20.17 2.07
C THR A 5 -26.08 -18.89 2.49
N GLU A 6 -26.39 -18.36 3.66
CA GLU A 6 -25.73 -17.19 4.23
C GLU A 6 -24.22 -17.45 4.48
N ILE A 7 -23.88 -18.65 4.99
CA ILE A 7 -22.48 -19.05 5.20
C ILE A 7 -21.74 -19.11 3.86
N PHE A 8 -22.35 -19.67 2.81
CA PHE A 8 -21.75 -19.66 1.47
C PHE A 8 -21.54 -18.26 0.92
N GLY A 9 -22.49 -17.34 1.16
CA GLY A 9 -22.36 -15.94 0.78
C GLY A 9 -21.10 -15.31 1.38
N ARG A 10 -20.92 -15.45 2.70
CA ARG A 10 -19.75 -14.92 3.42
C ARG A 10 -18.43 -15.52 2.93
N VAL A 11 -18.40 -16.84 2.69
CA VAL A 11 -17.20 -17.51 2.13
C VAL A 11 -16.90 -16.99 0.72
N GLY A 12 -17.93 -16.77 -0.10
CA GLY A 12 -17.78 -16.21 -1.44
C GLY A 12 -17.21 -14.79 -1.45
N ASP A 13 -17.62 -13.94 -0.51
CA ASP A 13 -17.08 -12.58 -0.37
C ASP A 13 -15.60 -12.60 0.02
N SER A 14 -15.21 -13.48 0.94
CA SER A 14 -13.80 -13.66 1.32
C SER A 14 -12.94 -14.22 0.19
N TYR A 15 -13.45 -15.16 -0.60
CA TYR A 15 -12.76 -15.60 -1.82
C TYR A 15 -12.57 -14.44 -2.81
N ARG A 16 -13.63 -13.64 -3.06
CA ARG A 16 -13.54 -12.48 -3.97
C ARG A 16 -12.54 -11.44 -3.47
N LEU A 17 -12.44 -11.23 -2.17
CA LEU A 17 -11.43 -10.35 -1.57
C LEU A 17 -10.02 -10.82 -1.94
N ILE A 18 -9.67 -12.08 -1.64
CA ILE A 18 -8.34 -12.63 -1.93
C ILE A 18 -8.05 -12.58 -3.44
N ARG A 19 -8.99 -13.04 -4.28
CA ARG A 19 -8.83 -12.99 -5.75
C ARG A 19 -8.61 -11.55 -6.25
N ASN A 20 -9.34 -10.57 -5.70
CA ASN A 20 -9.15 -9.18 -6.07
C ASN A 20 -7.80 -8.63 -5.62
N SER A 21 -7.31 -9.00 -4.43
CA SER A 21 -5.97 -8.63 -3.98
C SER A 21 -4.89 -9.16 -4.92
N LEU A 22 -4.97 -10.44 -5.32
CA LEU A 22 -4.05 -11.02 -6.30
C LEU A 22 -4.13 -10.29 -7.65
N ARG A 23 -5.34 -10.01 -8.14
CA ARG A 23 -5.57 -9.28 -9.41
C ARG A 23 -5.00 -7.87 -9.38
N ILE A 24 -5.16 -7.15 -8.26
CA ILE A 24 -4.62 -5.81 -8.08
C ILE A 24 -3.09 -5.83 -8.11
N LEU A 25 -2.45 -6.78 -7.43
CA LEU A 25 -1.00 -6.93 -7.45
C LEU A 25 -0.50 -7.24 -8.87
N LEU A 26 -1.09 -8.23 -9.54
CA LEU A 26 -0.76 -8.58 -10.92
C LEU A 26 -0.90 -7.38 -11.88
N GLY A 27 -1.98 -6.61 -11.76
CA GLY A 27 -2.20 -5.43 -12.59
C GLY A 27 -1.15 -4.34 -12.42
N ASN A 28 -0.68 -4.10 -11.19
CA ASN A 28 0.37 -3.11 -10.90
C ASN A 28 1.79 -3.57 -11.27
N LEU A 29 1.94 -4.86 -11.59
CA LEU A 29 3.19 -5.47 -12.06
C LEU A 29 3.27 -5.57 -13.59
N SER A 30 2.32 -4.98 -14.32
CA SER A 30 2.42 -4.88 -15.77
C SER A 30 3.71 -4.16 -16.19
N GLY A 31 4.48 -4.77 -17.10
CA GLY A 31 5.77 -4.25 -17.57
C GLY A 31 6.94 -4.38 -16.58
N PHE A 32 6.74 -4.99 -15.40
CA PHE A 32 7.83 -5.24 -14.44
C PHE A 32 8.57 -6.54 -14.78
N ASP A 33 9.89 -6.48 -14.93
CA ASP A 33 10.76 -7.66 -15.04
C ASP A 33 11.55 -7.86 -13.74
N PRO A 34 11.25 -8.89 -12.92
CA PRO A 34 11.94 -9.10 -11.64
C PRO A 34 13.45 -9.32 -11.78
N LYS A 35 13.97 -9.67 -12.96
CA LYS A 35 15.42 -9.83 -13.18
C LYS A 35 16.14 -8.51 -13.44
N LYS A 36 15.42 -7.48 -13.90
CA LYS A 36 15.98 -6.19 -14.32
C LYS A 36 15.57 -5.04 -13.41
N ASP A 37 14.33 -5.07 -12.98
CA ASP A 37 13.65 -3.95 -12.33
C ASP A 37 13.59 -4.09 -10.82
N ALA A 38 13.87 -5.28 -10.28
CA ALA A 38 13.89 -5.53 -8.85
C ALA A 38 15.03 -4.73 -8.19
N VAL A 39 14.69 -3.96 -7.16
CA VAL A 39 15.67 -3.17 -6.40
C VAL A 39 15.91 -3.77 -5.01
N GLN A 40 16.98 -3.39 -4.32
CA GLN A 40 17.22 -3.79 -2.92
C GLN A 40 16.78 -2.73 -1.93
N GLU A 41 17.07 -1.46 -2.24
CA GLU A 41 16.61 -0.33 -1.44
C GLU A 41 15.09 -0.20 -1.54
N ARG A 42 14.45 0.02 -0.40
CA ARG A 42 13.00 0.07 -0.25
C ARG A 42 12.60 1.36 0.41
N GLU A 43 11.54 2.00 -0.07
CA GLU A 43 10.90 3.11 0.64
C GLU A 43 10.38 2.65 2.01
N THR A 44 10.26 3.56 2.98
CA THR A 44 9.84 3.21 4.34
C THR A 44 8.48 2.49 4.40
N LEU A 45 7.50 2.92 3.58
CA LEU A 45 6.20 2.26 3.47
C LEU A 45 6.30 0.82 2.92
N ASP A 46 7.24 0.59 2.00
CA ASP A 46 7.48 -0.74 1.42
C ASP A 46 8.07 -1.70 2.45
N GLN A 47 9.01 -1.22 3.26
CA GLN A 47 9.58 -2.01 4.36
C GLN A 47 8.51 -2.38 5.38
N TYR A 48 7.62 -1.45 5.72
CA TYR A 48 6.51 -1.72 6.64
C TYR A 48 5.62 -2.87 6.16
N ILE A 49 5.15 -2.83 4.91
CA ILE A 49 4.26 -3.90 4.43
C ILE A 49 4.98 -5.24 4.31
N LEU A 50 6.28 -5.26 4.04
CA LEU A 50 7.10 -6.47 4.05
C LEU A 50 7.27 -7.04 5.47
N ALA A 51 7.42 -6.18 6.48
CA ALA A 51 7.39 -6.62 7.88
C ALA A 51 6.03 -7.25 8.24
N LYS A 52 4.92 -6.65 7.79
CA LYS A 52 3.58 -7.24 7.94
C LYS A 52 3.39 -8.54 7.16
N MET A 53 4.03 -8.68 6.01
CA MET A 53 4.06 -9.93 5.27
C MET A 53 4.83 -11.02 6.04
N ALA A 54 5.97 -10.68 6.66
CA ALA A 54 6.71 -11.62 7.49
C ALA A 54 5.90 -12.08 8.72
N GLU A 55 5.19 -11.17 9.39
CA GLU A 55 4.24 -11.49 10.47
C GLU A 55 3.11 -12.44 9.98
N LEU A 56 2.55 -12.18 8.78
CA LEU A 56 1.54 -13.04 8.17
C LEU A 56 2.11 -14.45 7.90
N VAL A 57 3.28 -14.54 7.27
CA VAL A 57 3.92 -15.81 6.93
C VAL A 57 4.11 -16.66 8.19
N LYS A 58 4.65 -16.06 9.27
CA LYS A 58 4.82 -16.74 10.55
C LYS A 58 3.48 -17.28 11.07
N THR A 59 2.48 -16.42 11.16
CA THR A 59 1.13 -16.77 11.67
C THR A 59 0.48 -17.90 10.88
N VAL A 60 0.53 -17.81 9.54
CA VAL A 60 -0.10 -18.80 8.65
C VAL A 60 0.61 -20.14 8.71
N ARG A 61 1.95 -20.15 8.80
CA ARG A 61 2.73 -21.40 8.94
C ARG A 61 2.43 -22.11 10.25
N GLU A 62 2.48 -21.39 11.38
CA GLU A 62 2.13 -21.93 12.70
C GLU A 62 0.69 -22.48 12.72
N ALA A 63 -0.23 -21.78 12.06
CA ALA A 63 -1.62 -22.23 11.94
C ALA A 63 -1.76 -23.49 11.08
N TYR A 64 -1.01 -23.62 9.99
CA TYR A 64 -0.99 -24.86 9.20
C TYR A 64 -0.37 -26.03 9.97
N GLU A 65 0.75 -25.82 10.68
CA GLU A 65 1.42 -26.84 11.50
C GLU A 65 0.53 -27.37 12.62
N SER A 66 -0.31 -26.51 13.19
CA SER A 66 -1.28 -26.86 14.24
C SER A 66 -2.66 -27.26 13.72
N TYR A 67 -2.84 -27.40 12.39
CA TYR A 67 -4.13 -27.69 11.74
C TYR A 67 -5.25 -26.67 12.08
N ASN A 68 -4.90 -25.45 12.45
CA ASN A 68 -5.83 -24.35 12.75
C ASN A 68 -6.17 -23.56 11.47
N PHE A 69 -6.91 -24.20 10.56
CA PHE A 69 -7.34 -23.57 9.30
C PHE A 69 -8.19 -22.29 9.46
N PRO A 70 -9.05 -22.14 10.49
CA PRO A 70 -9.72 -20.87 10.76
C PRO A 70 -8.74 -19.72 10.98
N ALA A 71 -7.63 -19.94 11.70
CA ALA A 71 -6.61 -18.92 11.89
C ALA A 71 -5.94 -18.53 10.56
N VAL A 72 -5.64 -19.49 9.68
CA VAL A 72 -5.16 -19.22 8.31
C VAL A 72 -6.13 -18.30 7.56
N TYR A 73 -7.42 -18.66 7.57
CA TYR A 73 -8.47 -17.88 6.91
C TYR A 73 -8.53 -16.45 7.44
N HIS A 74 -8.57 -16.26 8.77
CA HIS A 74 -8.67 -14.93 9.37
C HIS A 74 -7.42 -14.09 9.11
N ALA A 75 -6.23 -14.66 9.22
CA ALA A 75 -4.97 -13.97 8.99
C ALA A 75 -4.86 -13.46 7.54
N LEU A 76 -5.13 -14.33 6.56
CA LEU A 76 -5.11 -13.97 5.13
C LEU A 76 -6.14 -12.90 4.78
N ASN A 77 -7.39 -13.05 5.25
CA ASN A 77 -8.43 -12.06 4.99
C ASN A 77 -8.10 -10.70 5.61
N ARG A 78 -7.61 -10.68 6.85
CA ARG A 78 -7.21 -9.44 7.53
C ARG A 78 -6.07 -8.76 6.79
N PHE A 79 -5.03 -9.50 6.39
CA PHE A 79 -3.92 -8.93 5.63
C PHE A 79 -4.37 -8.37 4.29
N CYS A 80 -5.14 -9.14 3.50
CA CYS A 80 -5.62 -8.72 2.19
C CYS A 80 -6.52 -7.48 2.25
N SER A 81 -7.41 -7.40 3.24
CA SER A 81 -8.33 -6.27 3.39
C SER A 81 -7.68 -5.04 4.02
N VAL A 82 -7.04 -5.20 5.17
CA VAL A 82 -6.58 -4.07 6.00
C VAL A 82 -5.20 -3.59 5.58
N GLU A 83 -4.19 -4.47 5.64
CA GLU A 83 -2.79 -4.08 5.44
C GLU A 83 -2.50 -3.81 3.95
N LEU A 84 -3.01 -4.68 3.07
CA LEU A 84 -2.72 -4.63 1.64
C LEU A 84 -3.67 -3.68 0.90
N SER A 85 -4.96 -4.01 0.80
CA SER A 85 -5.88 -3.28 -0.09
C SER A 85 -6.24 -1.89 0.44
N ALA A 86 -6.65 -1.77 1.70
CA ALA A 86 -7.15 -0.52 2.27
C ALA A 86 -6.03 0.46 2.69
N PHE A 87 -4.79 -0.04 2.83
CA PHE A 87 -3.68 0.76 3.30
C PHE A 87 -2.56 0.85 2.24
N TYR A 88 -1.79 -0.22 2.05
CA TYR A 88 -0.59 -0.17 1.22
C TYR A 88 -0.88 0.17 -0.25
N VAL A 89 -1.76 -0.60 -0.92
CA VAL A 89 -2.10 -0.37 -2.33
C VAL A 89 -2.64 1.04 -2.53
N ASP A 90 -3.51 1.53 -1.64
CA ASP A 90 -4.13 2.85 -1.75
C ASP A 90 -3.10 3.97 -1.64
N ALA A 91 -2.19 3.88 -0.65
CA ALA A 91 -1.06 4.79 -0.49
C ALA A 91 -0.12 4.79 -1.71
N CYS A 92 0.11 3.62 -2.32
CA CYS A 92 1.01 3.47 -3.46
C CYS A 92 0.45 4.00 -4.79
N LYS A 93 -0.85 4.28 -4.91
CA LYS A 93 -1.47 4.63 -6.20
C LYS A 93 -0.80 5.82 -6.86
N ASP A 94 -0.43 6.83 -6.08
CA ASP A 94 0.22 8.04 -6.59
C ASP A 94 1.54 7.70 -7.29
N ARG A 95 2.45 6.98 -6.62
CA ARG A 95 3.74 6.59 -7.21
C ARG A 95 3.61 5.55 -8.32
N ILE A 96 2.71 4.57 -8.22
CA ILE A 96 2.56 3.55 -9.26
C ILE A 96 1.98 4.16 -10.56
N TYR A 97 1.01 5.07 -10.46
CA TYR A 97 0.33 5.62 -11.64
C TYR A 97 0.94 6.92 -12.16
N CYS A 98 1.62 7.69 -11.30
CA CYS A 98 2.09 9.02 -11.66
C CYS A 98 3.61 9.13 -11.80
N ASP A 99 4.41 8.25 -11.19
CA ASP A 99 5.86 8.29 -11.41
C ASP A 99 6.24 7.64 -12.76
N SER A 100 7.40 8.03 -13.28
CA SER A 100 7.97 7.44 -14.49
C SER A 100 8.26 5.95 -14.30
N GLU A 101 8.32 5.18 -15.39
CA GLU A 101 8.59 3.73 -15.34
C GLU A 101 9.92 3.40 -14.69
N GLY A 102 10.95 4.23 -14.89
CA GLY A 102 12.27 4.08 -14.26
C GLY A 102 12.38 4.68 -12.85
N SER A 103 11.33 5.24 -12.26
CA SER A 103 11.40 5.87 -10.93
C SER A 103 11.82 4.86 -9.85
N PRO A 104 12.85 5.15 -9.04
CA PRO A 104 13.23 4.30 -7.92
C PRO A 104 12.07 4.03 -6.95
N LYS A 105 11.21 5.02 -6.71
CA LYS A 105 10.02 4.89 -5.85
C LYS A 105 9.00 3.90 -6.42
N ARG A 106 8.76 3.98 -7.73
CA ARG A 106 7.87 3.04 -8.43
C ARG A 106 8.46 1.63 -8.43
N ARG A 107 9.77 1.48 -8.67
CA ARG A 107 10.45 0.17 -8.64
C ARG A 107 10.49 -0.44 -7.24
N SER A 108 10.66 0.37 -6.20
CA SER A 108 10.52 -0.07 -4.81
C SER A 108 9.13 -0.68 -4.55
N ALA A 109 8.07 0.03 -4.95
CA ALA A 109 6.70 -0.44 -4.81
C ALA A 109 6.41 -1.71 -5.62
N GLN A 110 6.85 -1.76 -6.88
CA GLN A 110 6.66 -2.95 -7.73
C GLN A 110 7.42 -4.16 -7.21
N THR A 111 8.66 -4.00 -6.77
CA THR A 111 9.43 -5.12 -6.21
C THR A 111 8.76 -5.66 -4.95
N THR A 112 8.26 -4.76 -4.10
CA THR A 112 7.51 -5.12 -2.89
C THR A 112 6.19 -5.83 -3.22
N MET A 113 5.42 -5.34 -4.18
CA MET A 113 4.19 -5.99 -4.64
C MET A 113 4.46 -7.37 -5.24
N PHE A 114 5.59 -7.55 -5.94
CA PHE A 114 5.99 -8.84 -6.48
C PHE A 114 6.33 -9.85 -5.38
N GLU A 115 7.09 -9.44 -4.36
CA GLU A 115 7.42 -10.28 -3.21
C GLU A 115 6.16 -10.67 -2.40
N ILE A 116 5.26 -9.71 -2.17
CA ILE A 116 3.97 -9.97 -1.52
C ILE A 116 3.12 -10.94 -2.35
N LEU A 117 3.09 -10.78 -3.68
CA LEU A 117 2.35 -11.66 -4.57
C LEU A 117 2.92 -13.09 -4.53
N ASP A 118 4.24 -13.27 -4.63
CA ASP A 118 4.91 -14.57 -4.57
C ASP A 118 4.57 -15.29 -3.25
N GLY A 119 4.68 -14.59 -2.13
CA GLY A 119 4.36 -15.15 -0.82
C GLY A 119 2.88 -15.44 -0.64
N LEU A 120 1.98 -14.54 -1.03
CA LEU A 120 0.52 -14.75 -0.91
C LEU A 120 0.07 -15.95 -1.73
N VAL A 121 0.51 -16.07 -2.99
CA VAL A 121 0.14 -17.17 -3.88
C VAL A 121 0.55 -18.52 -3.28
N LYS A 122 1.74 -18.62 -2.69
CA LYS A 122 2.20 -19.82 -1.98
C LYS A 122 1.40 -20.11 -0.70
N LEU A 123 1.08 -19.08 0.08
CA LEU A 123 0.31 -19.24 1.33
C LEU A 123 -1.14 -19.69 1.06
N VAL A 124 -1.76 -19.25 -0.03
CA VAL A 124 -3.16 -19.62 -0.36
C VAL A 124 -3.25 -20.94 -1.14
N ALA A 125 -2.15 -21.43 -1.72
CA ALA A 125 -2.13 -22.63 -2.57
C ALA A 125 -2.80 -23.88 -1.95
N PRO A 126 -2.62 -24.22 -0.66
CA PRO A 126 -3.23 -25.42 -0.09
C PRO A 126 -4.77 -25.38 -0.03
N VAL A 127 -5.39 -24.19 -0.08
CA VAL A 127 -6.85 -24.02 0.06
C VAL A 127 -7.48 -23.56 -1.26
N LEU A 128 -6.83 -22.66 -1.99
CA LEU A 128 -7.31 -22.07 -3.24
C LEU A 128 -6.50 -22.58 -4.44
N ALA A 129 -6.37 -23.90 -4.58
CA ALA A 129 -5.40 -24.53 -5.47
C ALA A 129 -5.43 -24.03 -6.92
N PHE A 130 -6.62 -23.88 -7.50
CA PHE A 130 -6.79 -23.40 -8.88
C PHE A 130 -6.47 -21.91 -9.01
N THR A 131 -6.91 -21.09 -8.05
CA THR A 131 -6.68 -19.64 -8.08
C THR A 131 -5.22 -19.29 -7.83
N ALA A 132 -4.56 -20.05 -6.95
CA ALA A 132 -3.13 -19.92 -6.72
C ALA A 132 -2.34 -20.26 -7.98
N GLU A 133 -2.68 -21.37 -8.65
CA GLU A 133 -2.01 -21.76 -9.90
C GLU A 133 -2.24 -20.73 -11.02
N GLU A 134 -3.47 -20.25 -11.20
CA GLU A 134 -3.80 -19.20 -12.18
C GLU A 134 -2.98 -17.92 -11.94
N ALA A 135 -2.91 -17.47 -10.67
CA ALA A 135 -2.13 -16.30 -10.31
C ALA A 135 -0.63 -16.52 -10.52
N TRP A 136 -0.11 -17.68 -10.15
CA TRP A 136 1.29 -18.08 -10.30
C TRP A 136 1.76 -18.05 -11.76
N GLN A 137 0.97 -18.65 -12.66
CA GLN A 137 1.26 -18.66 -14.09
C GLN A 137 1.18 -17.26 -14.73
N SER A 138 0.43 -16.35 -14.10
CA SER A 138 0.30 -14.96 -14.55
C SER A 138 1.40 -14.03 -14.02
N MET A 139 2.28 -14.51 -13.13
CA MET A 139 3.32 -13.68 -12.52
C MET A 139 4.40 -13.26 -13.51
N PRO A 140 4.94 -12.04 -13.39
CA PRO A 140 6.08 -11.60 -14.21
C PRO A 140 7.32 -12.49 -14.04
N GLY A 141 8.11 -12.59 -15.11
CA GLY A 141 9.34 -13.40 -15.13
C GLY A 141 9.13 -14.87 -15.52
N GLY A 142 7.88 -15.33 -15.67
CA GLY A 142 7.51 -16.67 -16.13
C GLY A 142 7.93 -17.76 -15.14
N LYS A 143 6.96 -18.37 -14.47
CA LYS A 143 7.21 -19.52 -13.58
C LYS A 143 6.97 -20.81 -14.37
N SER A 144 8.03 -21.61 -14.57
CA SER A 144 7.95 -22.84 -15.38
C SER A 144 7.37 -24.04 -14.63
N THR A 145 7.24 -23.95 -13.31
CA THR A 145 6.73 -24.99 -12.40
C THR A 145 5.40 -24.56 -11.79
N SER A 146 4.60 -25.53 -11.34
CA SER A 146 3.39 -25.25 -10.57
C SER A 146 3.74 -24.72 -9.17
N VAL A 147 2.90 -23.83 -8.63
CA VAL A 147 3.03 -23.34 -7.23
C VAL A 147 2.98 -24.51 -6.23
N HIS A 148 2.30 -25.61 -6.59
CA HIS A 148 2.14 -26.79 -5.73
C HIS A 148 3.43 -27.62 -5.60
N LEU A 149 4.48 -27.28 -6.36
CA LEU A 149 5.82 -27.87 -6.24
C LEU A 149 6.78 -26.95 -5.46
N GLU A 150 6.33 -25.76 -5.08
CA GLU A 150 7.14 -24.78 -4.37
C GLU A 150 7.06 -24.98 -2.85
N LYS A 151 8.08 -24.45 -2.15
CA LYS A 151 8.06 -24.38 -0.69
C LYS A 151 7.21 -23.19 -0.24
N PHE A 152 6.67 -23.30 0.97
CA PHE A 152 6.12 -22.15 1.67
C PHE A 152 7.17 -21.03 1.80
N PRO A 153 6.75 -19.75 1.78
CA PRO A 153 7.66 -18.64 2.02
C PRO A 153 8.19 -18.69 3.45
N GLU A 154 9.41 -18.18 3.65
CA GLU A 154 10.00 -17.99 4.97
C GLU A 154 9.68 -16.59 5.49
N ALA A 155 9.56 -16.45 6.81
CA ALA A 155 9.31 -15.16 7.45
C ALA A 155 10.62 -14.35 7.50
N VAL A 156 10.83 -13.48 6.50
CA VAL A 156 12.02 -12.64 6.39
C VAL A 156 11.66 -11.20 6.69
N MET A 157 12.19 -10.66 7.79
CA MET A 157 12.06 -9.24 8.08
C MET A 157 12.94 -8.41 7.14
N PRO A 158 12.50 -7.21 6.73
CA PRO A 158 13.36 -6.28 5.99
C PRO A 158 14.64 -5.98 6.76
N ALA A 159 15.77 -5.84 6.06
CA ALA A 159 17.07 -5.64 6.70
C ALA A 159 17.15 -4.37 7.59
N GLN A 160 16.35 -3.35 7.26
CA GLN A 160 16.29 -2.08 7.99
C GLN A 160 15.20 -2.08 9.08
N TRP A 161 14.45 -3.18 9.23
CA TRP A 161 13.40 -3.29 10.24
C TRP A 161 13.99 -3.55 11.62
N SER A 162 13.68 -2.66 12.57
CA SER A 162 14.16 -2.72 13.95
C SER A 162 13.04 -2.40 14.93
N ASP A 163 13.26 -2.67 16.23
CA ASP A 163 12.30 -2.32 17.27
C ASP A 163 12.00 -0.81 17.32
N SER A 164 13.00 0.03 17.00
CA SER A 164 12.80 1.48 16.91
C SER A 164 11.92 1.87 15.71
N GLU A 165 12.09 1.19 14.57
CA GLU A 165 11.26 1.44 13.39
C GLU A 165 9.82 0.95 13.61
N ALA A 166 9.64 -0.20 14.27
CA ALA A 166 8.32 -0.68 14.69
C ALA A 166 7.63 0.35 15.62
N ALA A 167 8.34 0.85 16.63
CA ALA A 167 7.82 1.88 17.54
C ALA A 167 7.52 3.22 16.83
N ARG A 168 8.29 3.58 15.80
CA ARG A 168 7.99 4.74 14.94
C ARG A 168 6.69 4.52 14.18
N TRP A 169 6.49 3.34 13.59
CA TRP A 169 5.26 2.99 12.88
C TRP A 169 4.02 2.99 13.77
N GLU A 170 4.13 2.59 15.04
CA GLU A 170 3.03 2.72 16.00
C GLU A 170 2.57 4.19 16.14
N LYS A 171 3.51 5.13 16.25
CA LYS A 171 3.22 6.57 16.30
C LYS A 171 2.60 7.08 15.00
N LEU A 172 3.15 6.67 13.85
CA LEU A 172 2.64 7.04 12.52
C LEU A 172 1.20 6.56 12.32
N LEU A 173 0.89 5.32 12.70
CA LEU A 173 -0.46 4.75 12.59
C LEU A 173 -1.44 5.41 13.57
N ALA A 174 -1.00 5.71 14.80
CA ALA A 174 -1.81 6.46 15.76
C ALA A 174 -2.15 7.87 15.23
N ALA A 175 -1.16 8.56 14.65
CA ALA A 175 -1.37 9.86 14.04
C ALA A 175 -2.29 9.78 12.82
N ARG A 176 -2.08 8.81 11.93
CA ARG A 176 -2.96 8.55 10.79
C ARG A 176 -4.41 8.32 11.21
N GLY A 177 -4.64 7.60 12.31
CA GLY A 177 -5.98 7.43 12.89
C GLY A 177 -6.63 8.78 13.22
N LYS A 178 -5.90 9.67 13.89
CA LYS A 178 -6.37 11.03 14.21
C LYS A 178 -6.56 11.92 12.99
N VAL A 179 -5.70 11.79 11.98
CA VAL A 179 -5.87 12.50 10.71
C VAL A 179 -7.16 12.07 10.03
N ASN A 180 -7.43 10.76 9.95
CA ASN A 180 -8.67 10.25 9.38
C ASN A 180 -9.92 10.74 10.13
N GLU A 181 -9.90 10.74 11.46
CA GLU A 181 -10.99 11.30 12.28
C GLU A 181 -11.25 12.78 11.92
N ALA A 182 -10.20 13.60 11.86
CA ALA A 182 -10.31 15.02 11.54
C ALA A 182 -10.76 15.28 10.09
N LEU A 183 -10.30 14.48 9.12
CA LEU A 183 -10.73 14.57 7.73
C LEU A 183 -12.23 14.25 7.58
N GLU A 184 -12.71 13.21 8.27
CA GLU A 184 -14.13 12.85 8.26
C GLU A 184 -15.01 13.94 8.90
N GLU A 185 -14.53 14.63 9.94
CA GLU A 185 -15.19 15.80 10.49
C GLU A 185 -15.30 16.93 9.46
N GLN A 186 -14.21 17.27 8.76
CA GLN A 186 -14.26 18.31 7.72
C GLN A 186 -15.15 17.93 6.53
N ARG A 187 -15.24 16.64 6.17
CA ARG A 187 -16.19 16.13 5.16
C ARG A 187 -17.64 16.31 5.58
N LYS A 188 -17.98 16.03 6.85
CA LYS A 188 -19.33 16.28 7.39
C LYS A 188 -19.69 17.77 7.35
N LEU A 189 -18.71 18.64 7.58
CA LEU A 189 -18.85 20.09 7.46
C LEU A 189 -18.83 20.59 6.00
N LYS A 190 -18.71 19.70 5.01
CA LYS A 190 -18.63 19.99 3.57
C LYS A 190 -17.50 20.95 3.17
N LYS A 191 -16.44 21.03 3.98
CA LYS A 191 -15.26 21.86 3.69
C LYS A 191 -14.30 21.20 2.70
N ILE A 192 -14.28 19.87 2.68
CA ILE A 192 -13.55 19.05 1.71
C ILE A 192 -14.45 17.90 1.24
N GLY A 193 -14.26 17.43 0.02
CA GLY A 193 -14.86 16.21 -0.50
C GLY A 193 -13.92 15.02 -0.40
N LYS A 194 -12.70 15.14 -0.95
CA LYS A 194 -11.67 14.09 -0.95
C LYS A 194 -10.52 14.43 0.00
N SER A 195 -9.81 13.41 0.50
CA SER A 195 -8.63 13.65 1.36
C SER A 195 -7.53 14.46 0.66
N LEU A 196 -7.36 14.28 -0.65
CA LEU A 196 -6.41 15.04 -1.47
C LEU A 196 -6.74 16.53 -1.56
N GLU A 197 -7.92 16.98 -1.13
CA GLU A 197 -8.27 18.41 -1.07
C GLU A 197 -7.83 19.06 0.25
N ALA A 198 -7.13 18.32 1.12
CA ALA A 198 -6.70 18.79 2.43
C ALA A 198 -5.16 18.96 2.54
N LYS A 199 -4.76 19.95 3.33
CA LYS A 199 -3.47 20.06 4.00
C LYS A 199 -3.69 19.80 5.49
N VAL A 200 -2.80 19.02 6.11
CA VAL A 200 -2.92 18.65 7.52
C VAL A 200 -1.72 19.16 8.30
N GLN A 201 -1.96 19.75 9.47
CA GLN A 201 -0.93 20.11 10.42
C GLN A 201 -1.06 19.21 11.65
N ILE A 202 0.06 18.62 12.08
CA ILE A 202 0.12 17.63 13.15
C ILE A 202 1.10 18.13 14.21
N LYS A 203 0.65 18.13 15.47
CA LYS A 203 1.45 18.48 16.63
C LYS A 203 1.41 17.35 17.67
N GLY A 204 2.51 17.13 18.37
CA GLY A 204 2.61 16.09 19.40
C GLY A 204 2.83 14.68 18.82
N GLY A 205 2.52 13.65 19.61
CA GLY A 205 2.69 12.24 19.23
C GLY A 205 4.14 11.74 19.17
N GLY A 206 5.13 12.61 19.46
CA GLY A 206 6.54 12.26 19.31
C GLY A 206 6.93 11.95 17.87
N LEU A 207 6.24 12.56 16.90
CA LEU A 207 6.56 12.52 15.47
C LEU A 207 7.72 13.46 15.16
N ALA A 208 8.55 13.06 14.21
CA ALA A 208 9.65 13.87 13.70
C ALA A 208 9.20 14.70 12.48
N VAL A 209 9.88 15.80 12.19
CA VAL A 209 9.52 16.67 11.05
C VAL A 209 9.64 15.90 9.73
N GLU A 210 10.61 14.98 9.67
CA GLU A 210 10.91 14.13 8.53
C GLU A 210 9.79 13.12 8.22
N ASP A 211 8.89 12.86 9.18
CA ASP A 211 7.73 11.98 8.99
C ASP A 211 6.66 12.60 8.08
N ALA A 212 6.73 13.90 7.81
CA ALA A 212 5.70 14.61 7.05
C ALA A 212 5.42 13.99 5.67
N ASN A 213 6.46 13.64 4.91
CA ASN A 213 6.30 13.05 3.57
C ASN A 213 5.62 11.68 3.62
N LEU A 214 6.01 10.85 4.59
CA LEU A 214 5.40 9.53 4.79
C LEU A 214 3.96 9.66 5.25
N LEU A 215 3.67 10.61 6.16
CA LEU A 215 2.31 10.92 6.61
C LEU A 215 1.44 11.44 5.47
N GLU A 216 1.96 12.27 4.58
CA GLU A 216 1.25 12.73 3.38
C GLU A 216 0.84 11.54 2.50
N GLU A 217 1.76 10.60 2.26
CA GLU A 217 1.51 9.39 1.48
C GLU A 217 0.46 8.48 2.15
N ILE A 218 0.63 8.15 3.42
CA ILE A 218 -0.26 7.18 4.10
C ILE A 218 -1.62 7.78 4.48
N CYS A 219 -1.73 9.10 4.65
CA CYS A 219 -3.00 9.80 4.91
C CYS A 219 -3.74 10.22 3.63
N LEU A 220 -3.10 10.11 2.46
CA LEU A 220 -3.68 10.43 1.15
C LEU A 220 -4.14 11.90 1.05
N VAL A 221 -3.32 12.81 1.56
CA VAL A 221 -3.56 14.27 1.54
C VAL A 221 -2.58 14.97 0.61
N SER A 222 -2.80 16.26 0.33
CA SER A 222 -1.91 17.03 -0.56
C SER A 222 -0.82 17.81 0.17
N GLY A 223 -0.78 17.71 1.49
CA GLY A 223 0.31 18.27 2.29
C GLY A 223 0.19 17.90 3.75
N VAL A 224 1.33 17.64 4.37
CA VAL A 224 1.43 17.46 5.82
C VAL A 224 2.52 18.37 6.38
N GLU A 225 2.25 18.97 7.53
CA GLU A 225 3.22 19.74 8.29
C GLU A 225 3.28 19.19 9.71
N VAL A 226 4.44 18.65 10.09
CA VAL A 226 4.66 18.14 11.44
C VAL A 226 5.39 19.21 12.25
N LEU A 227 4.74 19.71 13.30
CA LEU A 227 5.29 20.73 14.20
C LEU A 227 6.16 20.14 15.33
N GLY A 228 6.21 18.82 15.44
CA GLY A 228 6.84 18.11 16.55
C GLY A 228 6.10 18.29 17.88
N GLY A 229 6.77 17.88 18.95
CA GLY A 229 6.28 17.99 20.33
C GLY A 229 6.00 16.65 21.01
N SER A 230 5.93 16.70 22.34
CA SER A 230 5.54 15.57 23.20
C SER A 230 4.04 15.62 23.52
N GLY A 231 3.48 14.50 23.97
CA GLY A 231 2.05 14.39 24.33
C GLY A 231 1.17 13.77 23.25
N GLY A 232 -0.14 13.97 23.36
CA GLY A 232 -1.13 13.43 22.42
C GLY A 232 -1.01 14.03 21.02
N VAL A 233 -1.57 13.35 20.02
CA VAL A 233 -1.61 13.85 18.63
C VAL A 233 -2.77 14.85 18.49
N GLU A 234 -2.43 16.09 18.14
CA GLU A 234 -3.38 17.14 17.77
C GLU A 234 -3.32 17.34 16.24
N VAL A 235 -4.48 17.35 15.59
CA VAL A 235 -4.59 17.49 14.14
C VAL A 235 -5.46 18.67 13.78
N THR A 236 -4.94 19.54 12.91
CA THR A 236 -5.71 20.61 12.28
C THR A 236 -5.74 20.41 10.77
N VAL A 237 -6.93 20.53 10.16
CA VAL A 237 -7.14 20.32 8.73
C VAL A 237 -7.48 21.63 8.06
N PHE A 238 -6.79 21.92 6.96
CA PHE A 238 -7.00 23.06 6.09
C PHE A 238 -7.34 22.58 4.67
N PRO A 239 -8.04 23.38 3.86
CA PRO A 239 -8.04 23.17 2.41
C PRO A 239 -6.59 23.17 1.88
N ALA A 240 -6.30 22.29 0.93
CA ALA A 240 -4.99 22.23 0.30
C ALA A 240 -4.74 23.47 -0.57
N ASN A 241 -3.49 23.93 -0.58
CA ASN A 241 -3.08 25.10 -1.36
C ASN A 241 -3.01 24.80 -2.86
N GLY A 242 -3.14 25.84 -3.67
CA GLY A 242 -3.02 25.74 -5.13
C GLY A 242 -4.23 25.11 -5.80
N LYS A 243 -4.00 24.43 -6.94
CA LYS A 243 -5.07 23.84 -7.77
C LYS A 243 -4.86 22.33 -7.89
N LYS A 244 -5.94 21.62 -8.20
CA LYS A 244 -5.92 20.18 -8.48
C LYS A 244 -5.09 19.89 -9.74
N CYS A 245 -4.16 18.95 -9.65
CA CYS A 245 -3.49 18.34 -10.79
C CYS A 245 -4.39 17.28 -11.43
N GLU A 246 -4.62 17.33 -12.74
CA GLU A 246 -5.52 16.38 -13.40
C GLU A 246 -4.94 14.96 -13.58
N ARG A 247 -3.64 14.77 -13.32
CA ARG A 247 -2.98 13.45 -13.38
C ARG A 247 -2.93 12.75 -12.03
N CYS A 248 -2.29 13.37 -11.02
CA CYS A 248 -2.16 12.76 -9.69
C CYS A 248 -3.28 13.14 -8.70
N TRP A 249 -4.15 14.08 -9.07
CA TRP A 249 -5.25 14.60 -8.24
C TRP A 249 -4.84 15.30 -6.93
N LYS A 250 -3.54 15.39 -6.64
CA LYS A 250 -3.03 16.26 -5.58
C LYS A 250 -3.23 17.73 -5.94
N HIS A 251 -3.45 18.53 -4.92
CA HIS A 251 -3.44 19.99 -5.00
C HIS A 251 -2.02 20.51 -4.85
N SER A 252 -1.61 21.39 -5.76
CA SER A 252 -0.27 21.97 -5.76
C SER A 252 -0.28 23.38 -6.31
N GLU A 253 0.56 24.24 -5.75
CA GLU A 253 0.81 25.60 -6.24
C GLU A 253 1.60 25.62 -7.55
N SER A 254 2.20 24.49 -7.93
CA SER A 254 2.90 24.34 -9.21
C SER A 254 1.97 24.18 -10.42
N VAL A 255 0.69 23.90 -10.21
CA VAL A 255 -0.29 23.75 -11.30
C VAL A 255 -0.48 25.10 -12.01
N GLY A 256 -0.27 25.11 -13.32
CA GLY A 256 -0.33 26.30 -14.17
C GLY A 256 1.02 26.97 -14.44
N GLN A 257 2.11 26.48 -13.84
CA GLN A 257 3.46 27.03 -14.09
C GLN A 257 4.08 26.51 -15.39
N ASN A 258 3.75 25.28 -15.82
CA ASN A 258 4.18 24.74 -17.10
C ASN A 258 3.21 25.16 -18.22
N LYS A 259 3.72 25.83 -19.28
CA LYS A 259 2.90 26.34 -20.38
C LYS A 259 2.33 25.25 -21.29
N GLU A 260 3.06 24.16 -21.50
CA GLU A 260 2.62 23.03 -22.35
C GLU A 260 1.62 22.14 -21.62
N HIS A 261 1.72 22.07 -20.29
CA HIS A 261 0.85 21.28 -19.43
C HIS A 261 0.27 22.11 -18.27
N PRO A 262 -0.65 23.06 -18.53
CA PRO A 262 -1.13 24.01 -17.52
C PRO A 262 -2.00 23.37 -16.42
N ASN A 263 -2.55 22.19 -16.66
CA ASN A 263 -3.41 21.46 -15.70
C ASN A 263 -2.64 20.43 -14.86
N LEU A 264 -1.31 20.35 -15.01
CA LEU A 264 -0.46 19.40 -14.30
C LEU A 264 0.43 20.12 -13.28
N CYS A 265 0.71 19.44 -12.16
CA CYS A 265 1.75 19.89 -11.23
C CYS A 265 3.14 19.63 -11.83
N GLY A 266 4.18 20.30 -11.29
CA GLY A 266 5.56 20.21 -11.81
C GLY A 266 6.04 18.77 -12.00
N ARG A 267 5.93 17.92 -10.97
CA ARG A 267 6.26 16.48 -11.02
C ARG A 267 5.54 15.77 -12.18
N CYS A 268 4.24 15.98 -12.33
CA CYS A 268 3.48 15.30 -13.37
C CYS A 268 3.81 15.80 -14.78
N ALA A 269 4.09 17.09 -14.93
CA ALA A 269 4.52 17.66 -16.20
C ALA A 269 5.88 17.09 -16.63
N GLU A 270 6.85 16.99 -15.72
CA GLU A 270 8.16 16.39 -15.99
C GLU A 270 8.07 14.92 -16.44
N VAL A 271 7.21 14.13 -15.80
CA VAL A 271 7.02 12.72 -16.18
C VAL A 271 6.41 12.59 -17.58
N VAL A 272 5.45 13.45 -17.94
CA VAL A 272 4.84 13.43 -19.28
C VAL A 272 5.84 13.86 -20.35
N LEU A 273 6.66 14.88 -20.07
CA LEU A 273 7.69 15.37 -21.00
C LEU A 273 8.85 14.38 -21.19
N SER A 274 9.24 13.67 -20.14
CA SER A 274 10.26 12.62 -20.26
C SER A 274 9.75 11.38 -21.01
N GLY A 275 8.47 11.04 -20.86
CA GLY A 275 7.83 9.93 -21.56
C GLY A 275 7.61 10.15 -23.07
N SER A 276 7.52 11.40 -23.55
CA SER A 276 7.40 11.71 -24.98
C SER A 276 8.74 11.63 -25.74
N SER A 277 9.84 11.41 -25.03
CA SER A 277 11.21 11.37 -25.56
C SER A 277 11.76 9.94 -25.73
N SER A 278 10.95 8.90 -25.51
CA SER A 278 11.32 7.48 -25.52
C SER A 278 10.64 6.70 -26.63
#